data_AF-A0A9E3B866-F1
#
_entry.id   AF-A0A9E3B866-F1
#
_cell.length_a   1.000
_cell.length_b   1.000
_cell.length_c   1.000
_cell.angle_alpha   90.00
_cell.angle_beta   90.00
_cell.angle_gamma   90.00
#
_symmetry.space_group_name_H-M   'P 1'
#
loop_
_entity.id
_entity.type
_entity.pdbx_description
1 polymer ?
#
loop_
_entity_poly.entity_id
_entity_poly.type
_entity_poly.pdbx_seq_one_letter_code
_entity_poly.pdbx_strand_id
1 'polypeptide(L)'
;MINTNGVPAPQRRNSEQERGRQAWENIREIKQRHNDTLEKEYRSLTRRLNTMIQINGLGQALGFLKAKGKNDSNRAQHLLLKHLTEWMRVPSHFAAENRAAIDEGDDGLLRWITDEGTDS
;
A
#
# COMPACT_ATOMS: atom_id res chain seq x y z
N MET A 1 -13.12 24.84 3.18
CA MET A 1 -13.90 25.93 2.52
C MET A 1 -15.24 25.36 2.09
N ILE A 2 -16.33 25.98 2.52
CA ILE A 2 -17.72 25.50 2.41
C ILE A 2 -18.34 26.16 1.18
N ASN A 3 -18.97 25.39 0.28
CA ASN A 3 -19.74 25.96 -0.83
C ASN A 3 -21.23 26.06 -0.44
N THR A 4 -21.92 27.09 -0.93
CA THR A 4 -23.15 27.70 -0.39
C THR A 4 -24.44 26.89 -0.52
N ASN A 5 -24.39 25.57 -0.79
CA ASN A 5 -25.60 24.78 -1.09
C ASN A 5 -25.80 23.52 -0.21
N GLY A 6 -25.05 23.33 0.88
CA GLY A 6 -25.29 22.23 1.83
C GLY A 6 -25.11 20.80 1.27
N VAL A 7 -24.77 20.66 -0.01
CA VAL A 7 -24.42 19.39 -0.64
C VAL A 7 -22.93 19.14 -0.39
N PRO A 8 -22.53 18.09 0.36
CA PRO A 8 -21.12 17.73 0.48
C PRO A 8 -20.56 17.49 -0.92
N ALA A 9 -19.41 18.12 -1.22
CA ALA A 9 -18.72 17.88 -2.48
C ALA A 9 -18.53 16.36 -2.68
N PRO A 10 -18.69 15.82 -3.91
CA PRO A 10 -18.67 14.38 -4.13
C PRO A 10 -17.35 13.78 -3.64
N GLN A 11 -17.41 13.05 -2.52
CA GLN A 11 -16.27 12.46 -1.81
C GLN A 11 -15.33 11.67 -2.74
N ARG A 12 -15.90 11.03 -3.76
CA ARG A 12 -15.20 10.22 -4.77
C ARG A 12 -14.15 10.98 -5.58
N ARG A 13 -14.34 12.29 -5.82
CA ARG A 13 -13.36 13.08 -6.58
C ARG A 13 -12.04 13.23 -5.81
N ASN A 14 -12.10 13.29 -4.48
CA ASN A 14 -10.93 13.46 -3.63
C ASN A 14 -10.16 12.13 -3.46
N SER A 15 -10.86 11.00 -3.33
CA SER A 15 -10.21 9.70 -3.11
C SER A 15 -9.39 9.20 -4.30
N GLU A 16 -9.86 9.38 -5.54
CA GLU A 16 -9.11 8.97 -6.73
C GLU A 16 -7.90 9.89 -6.99
N GLN A 17 -8.01 11.18 -6.67
CA GLN A 17 -6.89 12.12 -6.73
C GLN A 17 -5.79 11.72 -5.76
N GLU A 18 -6.16 11.34 -4.53
CA GLU A 18 -5.20 10.89 -3.51
C GLU A 18 -4.55 9.55 -3.87
N ARG A 19 -5.32 8.59 -4.40
CA ARG A 19 -4.77 7.34 -4.96
C ARG A 19 -3.75 7.64 -6.06
N GLY A 20 -4.07 8.56 -6.98
CA GLY A 20 -3.19 8.98 -8.06
C GLY A 20 -1.91 9.65 -7.54
N ARG A 21 -2.03 10.50 -6.52
CA ARG A 21 -0.90 11.20 -5.88
C ARG A 21 0.07 10.20 -5.24
N GLN A 22 -0.41 9.30 -4.39
CA GLN A 22 0.44 8.28 -3.76
C GLN A 22 1.06 7.36 -4.82
N ALA A 23 0.29 6.92 -5.82
CA ALA A 23 0.81 6.08 -6.89
C ALA A 23 1.96 6.79 -7.65
N TRP A 24 1.83 8.09 -7.91
CA TRP A 24 2.89 8.88 -8.54
C TRP A 24 4.14 8.97 -7.65
N GLU A 25 3.96 9.24 -6.35
CA GLU A 25 5.07 9.31 -5.38
C GLU A 25 5.82 7.98 -5.28
N ASN A 26 5.09 6.87 -5.20
CA ASN A 26 5.66 5.52 -5.19
C ASN A 26 6.47 5.25 -6.46
N ILE A 27 5.95 5.59 -7.65
CA ILE A 27 6.69 5.40 -8.91
C ILE A 27 7.89 6.33 -9.01
N ARG A 28 7.77 7.57 -8.53
CA ARG A 28 8.88 8.52 -8.47
C ARG A 28 10.03 7.99 -7.60
N GLU A 29 9.73 7.41 -6.45
CA GLU A 29 10.73 6.74 -5.60
C GLU A 29 11.48 5.65 -6.38
N ILE A 30 10.75 4.79 -7.10
CA ILE A 30 11.38 3.73 -7.90
C ILE A 30 12.29 4.32 -8.99
N LYS A 31 11.82 5.35 -9.71
CA LYS A 31 12.58 6.01 -10.78
C LYS A 31 13.86 6.67 -10.28
N GLN A 32 13.83 7.27 -9.09
CA GLN A 32 14.99 7.94 -8.49
C GLN A 32 16.11 6.99 -8.08
N ARG A 33 15.85 5.68 -8.04
CA ARG A 33 16.88 4.67 -7.77
C ARG A 33 17.74 4.34 -9.00
N HIS A 34 17.40 4.87 -10.17
CA HIS A 34 18.17 4.73 -11.42
C HIS A 34 18.56 3.27 -11.72
N ASN A 35 17.62 2.34 -11.51
CA ASN A 35 17.85 0.90 -11.63
C ASN A 35 16.76 0.25 -12.51
N ASP A 36 17.10 0.03 -13.78
CA ASP A 36 16.20 -0.56 -14.78
C ASP A 36 15.67 -1.94 -14.40
N THR A 37 16.49 -2.76 -13.73
CA THR A 37 16.09 -4.10 -13.29
C THR A 37 15.01 -3.99 -12.21
N LEU A 38 15.24 -3.14 -11.20
CA LEU A 38 14.27 -2.85 -10.15
C LEU A 38 12.95 -2.32 -10.73
N GLU A 39 13.03 -1.38 -11.67
CA GLU A 39 11.84 -0.82 -12.33
C GLU A 39 11.01 -1.90 -13.05
N LYS A 40 11.68 -2.76 -13.83
CA LYS A 40 11.02 -3.85 -14.57
C LYS A 40 10.39 -4.86 -13.61
N GLU A 41 11.09 -5.23 -12.55
CA GLU A 41 10.58 -6.14 -11.52
C GLU A 41 9.38 -5.55 -10.79
N TYR A 42 9.47 -4.29 -10.35
CA TYR A 42 8.40 -3.58 -9.66
C TYR A 42 7.14 -3.46 -10.52
N ARG A 43 7.29 -3.10 -11.81
CA ARG A 43 6.18 -3.06 -12.77
C ARG A 43 5.54 -4.44 -12.95
N SER A 44 6.36 -5.48 -13.13
CA SER A 44 5.89 -6.85 -13.33
C SER A 44 5.13 -7.35 -12.10
N LEU A 45 5.66 -7.07 -10.91
CA LEU A 45 5.08 -7.47 -9.63
C LEU A 45 3.75 -6.76 -9.35
N THR A 46 3.68 -5.44 -9.52
CA THR A 46 2.46 -4.65 -9.29
C THR A 46 1.30 -5.14 -10.17
N ARG A 47 1.58 -5.50 -11.44
CA ARG A 47 0.57 -6.05 -12.36
C ARG A 47 0.04 -7.42 -11.91
N ARG A 48 0.87 -8.24 -11.27
CA ARG A 48 0.47 -9.56 -10.76
C ARG A 48 -0.21 -9.49 -9.39
N LEU A 49 -0.01 -8.42 -8.63
CA LEU A 49 -0.51 -8.29 -7.26
C LEU A 49 -2.02 -8.51 -7.15
N ASN A 50 -2.80 -7.91 -8.04
CA ASN A 50 -4.26 -8.07 -8.03
C ASN A 50 -4.66 -9.55 -8.15
N THR A 51 -4.04 -10.28 -9.08
CA THR A 51 -4.28 -11.72 -9.25
C THR A 51 -3.82 -12.51 -8.03
N MET A 52 -2.67 -12.18 -7.41
CA MET A 52 -2.21 -12.85 -6.19
C MET A 52 -3.21 -12.69 -5.03
N ILE A 53 -3.77 -11.48 -4.87
CA ILE A 53 -4.78 -11.19 -3.84
C ILE A 53 -6.07 -11.97 -4.12
N GLN A 54 -6.53 -12.02 -5.37
CA GLN A 54 -7.77 -12.72 -5.73
C GLN A 54 -7.67 -14.24 -5.51
N ILE A 55 -6.50 -14.83 -5.78
CA ILE A 55 -6.32 -16.29 -5.67
C ILE A 55 -6.00 -16.73 -4.24
N ASN A 56 -5.09 -16.01 -3.56
CA ASN A 56 -4.53 -16.45 -2.28
C ASN A 56 -5.01 -15.64 -1.07
N GLY A 57 -5.75 -14.56 -1.30
CA GLY A 57 -6.09 -13.58 -0.27
C GLY A 57 -4.98 -12.57 0.00
N LEU A 58 -5.34 -11.49 0.71
CA LEU A 58 -4.44 -10.37 0.97
C LEU A 58 -3.27 -10.75 1.90
N GLY A 59 -3.54 -11.43 3.02
CA GLY A 59 -2.50 -11.81 3.98
C GLY A 59 -1.40 -12.67 3.35
N GLN A 60 -1.77 -13.68 2.56
CA GLN A 60 -0.81 -14.53 1.85
C GLN A 60 -0.02 -13.75 0.78
N ALA A 61 -0.67 -12.85 0.03
CA ALA A 61 0.01 -12.01 -0.95
C ALA A 61 1.05 -11.10 -0.29
N LEU A 62 0.73 -10.47 0.85
CA LEU A 62 1.68 -9.65 1.61
C LEU A 62 2.80 -10.49 2.25
N GLY A 63 2.48 -11.68 2.77
CA GLY A 63 3.48 -12.62 3.29
C GLY A 63 4.48 -13.04 2.22
N PHE A 64 4.02 -13.29 0.99
CA PHE A 64 4.89 -13.52 -0.16
C PHE A 64 5.83 -12.33 -0.44
N LEU A 65 5.30 -11.10 -0.41
CA LEU A 65 6.10 -9.89 -0.61
C LEU A 65 7.19 -9.76 0.47
N LYS A 66 6.83 -9.97 1.74
CA LYS A 66 7.77 -9.94 2.86
C LYS A 66 8.87 -10.99 2.72
N ALA A 67 8.50 -12.24 2.46
CA ALA A 67 9.43 -13.36 2.33
C ALA A 67 10.41 -13.19 1.16
N LYS A 68 9.94 -12.70 0.01
CA LYS A 68 10.81 -12.44 -1.15
C LYS A 68 11.58 -11.14 -1.03
N GLY A 69 11.03 -10.12 -0.38
CA GLY A 69 11.68 -8.83 -0.16
C GLY A 69 12.88 -8.91 0.79
N LYS A 70 12.89 -9.87 1.73
CA LYS A 70 14.00 -10.09 2.68
C LYS A 70 14.44 -8.84 3.45
N ASN A 71 13.53 -7.88 3.68
CA ASN A 71 13.82 -6.56 4.25
C ASN A 71 14.89 -5.75 3.50
N ASP A 72 15.12 -6.07 2.23
CA ASP A 72 16.08 -5.37 1.40
C ASP A 72 15.36 -4.27 0.62
N SER A 73 15.68 -3.03 0.98
CA SER A 73 15.12 -1.82 0.37
C SER A 73 15.41 -1.69 -1.12
N ASN A 74 16.31 -2.50 -1.69
CA ASN A 74 16.59 -2.54 -3.12
C ASN A 74 15.77 -3.59 -3.88
N ARG A 75 14.86 -4.33 -3.21
CA ARG A 75 14.00 -5.33 -3.86
C ARG A 75 12.61 -4.81 -4.10
N ALA A 76 12.08 -5.09 -5.29
CA ALA A 76 10.73 -4.70 -5.71
C ALA A 76 9.65 -5.18 -4.74
N GLN A 77 9.81 -6.37 -4.13
CA GLN A 77 8.82 -6.93 -3.21
C GLN A 77 8.74 -6.18 -1.88
N HIS A 78 9.90 -5.78 -1.35
CA HIS A 78 9.94 -4.97 -0.14
C HIS A 78 9.33 -3.59 -0.41
N LEU A 79 9.69 -2.94 -1.52
CA LEU A 79 9.16 -1.62 -1.88
C LEU A 79 7.65 -1.65 -2.13
N LEU A 80 7.14 -2.70 -2.78
CA LEU A 80 5.70 -2.84 -2.97
C LEU A 80 4.97 -3.04 -1.64
N LEU A 81 5.53 -3.83 -0.71
CA LEU A 81 4.95 -3.99 0.63
C LEU A 81 4.96 -2.66 1.40
N LYS A 82 6.09 -1.93 1.38
CA LYS A 82 6.22 -0.59 1.96
C LYS A 82 5.14 0.35 1.43
N HIS A 83 5.02 0.47 0.11
CA HIS A 83 4.06 1.35 -0.53
C HIS A 83 2.59 1.01 -0.21
N LEU A 84 2.26 -0.27 -0.04
CA LEU A 84 0.92 -0.70 0.40
C LEU A 84 0.69 -0.34 1.86
N THR A 85 1.68 -0.55 2.73
CA THR A 85 1.62 -0.16 4.14
C THR A 85 1.45 1.35 4.27
N GLU A 86 2.22 2.15 3.53
CA GLU A 86 2.13 3.61 3.52
C GLU A 86 0.74 4.11 3.11
N TRP A 87 0.12 3.50 2.10
CA TRP A 87 -1.27 3.84 1.73
C TRP A 87 -2.24 3.63 2.89
N MET A 88 -2.07 2.55 3.65
CA MET A 88 -2.92 2.17 4.78
C MET A 88 -2.64 3.01 6.04
N ARG A 89 -1.49 3.68 6.11
CA ARG A 89 -1.17 4.61 7.20
C ARG A 89 -1.94 5.90 7.17
N VAL A 90 -2.63 6.25 6.09
CA VAL A 90 -3.38 7.51 6.07
C VAL A 90 -4.72 7.31 6.80
N PRO A 91 -5.00 8.07 7.88
CA PRO A 91 -6.21 7.86 8.70
C PRO A 91 -7.52 7.95 7.90
N SER A 92 -7.54 8.80 6.87
CA SER A 92 -8.71 8.99 6.02
C SER A 92 -8.94 7.86 5.02
N HIS A 93 -7.99 6.93 4.85
CA HIS A 93 -8.13 5.80 3.93
C HIS A 93 -8.77 4.58 4.58
N PHE A 94 -8.52 4.38 5.87
CA PHE A 94 -9.04 3.23 6.61
C PHE A 94 -9.23 3.57 8.09
N ALA A 95 -10.43 3.33 8.61
CA ALA A 95 -10.66 3.29 10.04
C ALA A 95 -10.22 1.91 10.53
N ALA A 96 -9.02 1.82 11.11
CA ALA A 96 -8.51 0.59 11.70
C ALA A 96 -8.38 0.75 13.21
N GLU A 97 -9.01 -0.16 13.95
CA GLU A 97 -8.66 -0.45 15.34
C GLU A 97 -7.24 -1.06 15.34
N ASN A 98 -6.42 -0.78 16.36
CA ASN A 98 -5.01 -1.24 16.47
C ASN A 98 -4.04 -0.73 15.38
N ARG A 99 -4.15 0.55 15.01
CA ARG A 99 -3.28 1.20 14.01
C ARG A 99 -1.78 1.24 14.36
N ALA A 100 -1.43 1.06 15.63
CA ALA A 100 -0.04 0.96 16.08
C ALA A 100 0.74 -0.10 15.28
N ALA A 101 0.10 -1.22 14.93
CA ALA A 101 0.71 -2.27 14.12
C ALA A 101 1.08 -1.80 12.69
N ILE A 102 0.30 -0.88 12.10
CA ILE A 102 0.53 -0.33 10.75
C ILE A 102 1.65 0.72 10.78
N ASP A 103 1.76 1.47 11.87
CA ASP A 103 2.77 2.52 12.04
C ASP A 103 4.18 1.94 12.27
N GLU A 104 4.28 0.66 12.66
CA GLU A 104 5.54 -0.03 12.86
C GLU A 104 6.13 -0.66 11.59
N GLY A 105 7.08 0.06 10.98
CA GLY A 105 7.93 -0.48 9.91
C GLY A 105 7.22 -0.76 8.58
N ASP A 106 8.00 -1.16 7.57
CA ASP A 106 7.50 -1.23 6.18
C ASP A 106 6.49 -2.36 5.94
N ASP A 107 6.37 -3.31 6.87
CA ASP A 107 5.47 -4.46 6.82
C ASP A 107 4.29 -4.38 7.79
N GLY A 108 4.04 -3.20 8.39
CA GLY A 108 2.98 -3.01 9.38
C GLY A 108 1.60 -3.46 8.92
N LEU A 109 1.27 -3.32 7.63
CA LEU A 109 0.01 -3.83 7.07
C LEU A 109 -0.11 -5.35 7.18
N LEU A 110 0.98 -6.09 6.94
CA LEU A 110 0.97 -7.54 7.09
C LEU A 110 0.71 -7.93 8.54
N ARG A 111 1.40 -7.26 9.48
CA ARG A 111 1.24 -7.53 10.91
C ARG A 111 -0.19 -7.30 11.36
N TRP A 112 -0.78 -6.17 10.95
CA TRP A 112 -2.17 -5.84 11.26
C TRP A 112 -3.15 -6.90 10.73
N ILE A 113 -2.96 -7.40 9.50
CA ILE A 113 -3.84 -8.46 8.95
C ILE A 113 -3.68 -9.80 9.67
N THR A 114 -2.51 -10.08 10.23
CA THR A 114 -2.23 -11.35 10.93
C THR A 114 -2.40 -11.25 12.44
N ASP A 115 -2.75 -10.08 12.96
CA ASP A 115 -2.98 -9.88 14.39
C ASP A 115 -4.33 -10.47 14.76
N GLU A 116 -4.31 -11.49 15.62
CA GLU A 116 -5.49 -12.20 16.15
C GLU A 116 -6.45 -11.26 16.91
N GLY A 117 -6.00 -10.05 17.28
CA GLY A 117 -6.83 -9.00 17.87
C GLY A 117 -7.68 -8.18 16.88
N THR A 118 -7.68 -8.52 15.59
CA THR A 118 -8.46 -7.83 14.54
C THR A 118 -9.73 -8.61 14.16
N ASP A 119 -9.93 -9.80 14.73
CA ASP A 119 -11.18 -10.54 14.63
C ASP A 119 -12.24 -9.83 15.50
N SER A 120 -13.20 -9.20 14.82
CA SER A 120 -14.45 -8.71 15.44
C SER A 120 -15.40 -9.88 15.77
#